data_AF-R1I419-F1
#
_entry.id   AF-R1I419-F1
#
_cell.length_a   1.000
_cell.length_b   1.000
_cell.length_c   1.000
_cell.angle_alpha   90.00
_cell.angle_beta   90.00
_cell.angle_gamma   90.00
#
_symmetry.space_group_name_H-M   'P 1'
#
loop_
_entity.id
_entity.type
_entity.pdbx_description
1 polymer ?
#
loop_
_entity_poly.entity_id
_entity_poly.type
_entity_poly.pdbx_seq_one_letter_code
_entity_poly.pdbx_strand_id
1 'polypeptide(L)'
;MLVALALTLWAIYCTYDGLGPFLIYAQRPLIAGSVAGLITGHPLLGLLIGATLELAALGVYTYGGATIPDYQTGAIVGTALAAGAAGAPAA
;
A
#
# COMPACT_ATOMS: atom_id res chain seq x y z
N MET A 1 1.94 -6.94 17.14
CA MET A 1 0.59 -6.40 17.39
C MET A 1 0.48 -4.92 17.06
N LEU A 2 1.36 -4.05 17.57
CA LEU A 2 1.33 -2.61 17.27
C LEU A 2 1.41 -2.31 15.75
N VAL A 3 2.33 -2.96 15.04
CA VAL A 3 2.50 -2.83 13.57
C VAL A 3 1.22 -3.19 12.82
N ALA A 4 0.52 -4.26 13.23
CA ALA A 4 -0.72 -4.67 12.60
C ALA A 4 -1.82 -3.60 12.76
N LEU A 5 -1.98 -3.04 13.97
CA LEU A 5 -2.93 -1.96 14.22
C LEU A 5 -2.58 -0.69 13.40
N ALA A 6 -1.30 -0.34 13.33
CA ALA A 6 -0.85 0.80 12.54
C ALA A 6 -1.12 0.62 11.04
N LEU A 7 -0.89 -0.58 10.51
CA LEU A 7 -1.22 -0.92 9.11
C LEU A 7 -2.73 -0.90 8.86
N THR A 8 -3.55 -1.34 9.81
CA THR A 8 -5.02 -1.25 9.69
C THR A 8 -5.49 0.20 9.66
N LEU A 9 -4.99 1.05 10.55
CA LEU A 9 -5.31 2.48 10.55
C LEU A 9 -4.87 3.16 9.25
N TRP A 10 -3.69 2.78 8.74
CA TRP A 10 -3.20 3.26 7.45
C TRP A 10 -4.11 2.83 6.28
N ALA A 11 -4.54 1.56 6.24
CA ALA A 11 -5.45 1.08 5.21
C ALA A 11 -6.80 1.82 5.22
N ILE A 12 -7.35 2.09 6.41
CA ILE A 12 -8.59 2.88 6.57
C ILE A 12 -8.40 4.28 5.99
N TYR A 13 -7.28 4.94 6.32
CA TYR A 13 -6.97 6.26 5.80
C TYR A 13 -6.81 6.26 4.28
N CYS A 14 -6.08 5.30 3.71
CA CYS A 14 -5.90 5.18 2.25
C CYS A 14 -7.24 5.02 1.52
N THR A 15 -8.13 4.17 2.03
CA THR A 15 -9.47 3.99 1.45
C THR A 15 -10.31 5.26 1.58
N TYR A 16 -10.23 5.97 2.70
CA TYR A 16 -10.91 7.25 2.86
C TYR A 16 -10.39 8.32 1.90
N ASP A 17 -9.07 8.41 1.71
CA ASP A 17 -8.44 9.34 0.76
C ASP A 17 -8.89 9.07 -0.69
N GLY A 18 -9.00 7.78 -1.04
CA GLY A 18 -9.48 7.34 -2.36
C GLY A 18 -10.96 7.59 -2.64
N LEU A 19 -11.77 7.82 -1.60
CA LEU A 19 -13.20 8.09 -1.73
C LEU A 19 -13.56 9.58 -1.69
N GLY A 20 -12.65 10.51 -1.38
CA GLY A 20 -13.07 11.91 -1.26
C GLY A 20 -11.99 13.00 -1.19
N PRO A 21 -11.11 13.07 -0.19
CA PRO A 21 -10.23 14.24 -0.03
C PRO A 21 -9.13 14.35 -1.08
N PHE A 22 -8.64 13.21 -1.62
CA PHE A 22 -7.48 13.13 -2.51
C PHE A 22 -6.30 14.02 -2.05
N LEU A 23 -6.05 14.08 -0.74
CA LEU A 23 -5.11 15.01 -0.12
C LEU A 23 -3.67 14.67 -0.49
N ILE A 24 -3.34 13.39 -0.47
CA ILE A 24 -1.97 12.90 -0.74
C ILE A 24 -1.94 11.77 -1.78
N TYR A 25 -3.09 11.43 -2.35
CA TYR A 25 -3.27 10.27 -3.22
C TYR A 25 -2.85 8.95 -2.56
N ALA A 26 -3.16 8.77 -1.28
CA ALA A 26 -2.81 7.59 -0.48
C ALA A 26 -3.41 6.30 -1.03
N GLN A 27 -4.44 6.38 -1.87
CA GLN A 27 -4.99 5.23 -2.59
C GLN A 27 -4.08 4.69 -3.71
N ARG A 28 -3.07 5.46 -4.14
CA ARG A 28 -2.09 4.95 -5.09
C ARG A 28 -1.23 3.88 -4.41
N PRO A 29 -1.11 2.67 -4.98
CA PRO A 29 -0.34 1.59 -4.38
C PRO A 29 1.12 1.95 -4.10
N LEU A 30 1.72 2.87 -4.87
CA LEU A 30 3.06 3.40 -4.58
C LEU A 30 3.12 4.03 -3.19
N ILE A 31 2.20 4.94 -2.89
CA ILE A 31 2.19 5.69 -1.62
C ILE A 31 1.73 4.77 -0.49
N ALA A 32 0.69 3.97 -0.72
CA ALA A 32 0.18 3.00 0.23
C ALA A 32 1.26 1.99 0.67
N GLY A 33 2.00 1.42 -0.30
CA GLY A 33 3.09 0.46 -0.06
C GLY A 33 4.33 1.09 0.58
N SER A 34 4.70 2.31 0.16
CA SER A 34 5.85 3.03 0.73
C SER A 34 5.67 3.31 2.23
N VAL A 35 4.49 3.80 2.62
CA VAL A 35 4.17 4.06 4.03
C VAL A 35 4.01 2.76 4.81
N ALA A 36 3.44 1.71 4.21
CA ALA A 36 3.43 0.38 4.82
C ALA A 36 4.86 -0.13 5.11
N GLY A 37 5.82 0.13 4.21
CA GLY A 37 7.23 -0.19 4.42
C GLY A 37 7.87 0.59 5.56
N LEU A 38 7.51 1.87 5.71
CA LEU A 38 7.94 2.68 6.85
C LEU A 38 7.39 2.13 8.17
N ILE A 39 6.11 1.71 8.20
CA ILE A 39 5.47 1.14 9.39
C ILE A 39 6.09 -0.21 9.78
N THR A 40 6.53 -1.02 8.81
CA THR A 40 7.17 -2.32 9.04
C THR A 40 8.70 -2.24 9.23
N GLY A 41 9.28 -1.04 9.17
CA GLY A 41 10.73 -0.83 9.31
C GLY A 41 11.56 -1.21 8.09
N HIS A 42 10.92 -1.52 6.96
CA HIS A 42 11.58 -1.88 5.70
C HIS A 42 11.15 -0.92 4.57
N PRO A 43 11.70 0.32 4.55
CA PRO A 43 11.25 1.37 3.63
C PRO A 43 11.46 1.01 2.15
N LEU A 44 12.64 0.48 1.81
CA LEU A 44 12.95 0.11 0.42
C LEU A 44 12.06 -1.05 -0.07
N LEU A 45 11.78 -2.02 0.80
CA LEU A 45 10.93 -3.16 0.47
C LEU A 45 9.50 -2.70 0.15
N GLY A 46 8.92 -1.83 0.99
CA GLY A 46 7.59 -1.29 0.75
C GLY A 46 7.51 -0.40 -0.49
N LEU A 47 8.55 0.41 -0.74
CA LEU A 47 8.67 1.21 -1.96
C LEU A 47 8.68 0.33 -3.21
N LEU A 48 9.48 -0.74 -3.23
CA LEU A 48 9.59 -1.65 -4.38
C LEU A 48 8.27 -2.38 -4.66
N ILE A 49 7.58 -2.87 -3.62
CA ILE A 49 6.28 -3.53 -3.76
C ILE A 49 5.20 -2.53 -4.21
N GLY A 50 5.18 -1.33 -3.63
CA GLY A 50 4.27 -0.27 -4.06
C GLY A 50 4.50 0.12 -5.52
N ALA A 51 5.76 0.28 -5.93
CA ALA A 51 6.11 0.64 -7.31
C ALA A 51 5.73 -0.42 -8.33
N THR A 52 5.92 -1.71 -8.02
CA THR A 52 5.55 -2.79 -8.94
C THR A 52 4.03 -2.88 -9.13
N LEU A 53 3.26 -2.69 -8.05
CA LEU A 53 1.81 -2.65 -8.10
C LEU A 53 1.28 -1.37 -8.75
N GLU A 54 1.97 -0.25 -8.60
CA GLU A 54 1.66 0.97 -9.33
C GLU A 54 1.83 0.78 -10.83
N LEU A 55 2.95 0.19 -11.27
CA LEU A 55 3.17 -0.15 -12.67
C LEU A 55 2.10 -1.12 -13.20
N ALA A 56 1.66 -2.08 -12.39
CA ALA A 56 0.59 -3.01 -12.75
C ALA A 56 -0.80 -2.32 -12.82
N ALA A 57 -1.00 -1.24 -12.07
CA ALA A 57 -2.23 -0.46 -12.07
C ALA A 57 -2.27 0.58 -13.21
N LEU A 58 -1.13 0.91 -13.84
CA LEU A 58 -1.09 1.87 -14.93
C LEU A 58 -1.97 1.41 -16.10
N GLY A 59 -2.98 2.22 -16.42
CA GLY A 59 -3.95 1.94 -17.48
C GLY A 59 -5.16 1.12 -17.04
N VAL A 60 -5.23 0.69 -15.78
CA VAL A 60 -6.38 -0.03 -15.24
C VAL A 60 -7.19 0.92 -14.36
N TYR A 61 -8.38 1.29 -14.84
CA TYR A 61 -9.30 2.20 -14.16
C TYR A 61 -10.73 1.65 -14.23
N THR A 62 -11.58 2.06 -13.29
CA THR A 62 -13.01 1.76 -13.34
C THR A 62 -13.67 2.54 -14.49
N TYR A 63 -14.00 1.87 -15.59
CA TYR A 63 -14.82 2.43 -16.66
C TYR A 63 -16.18 1.74 -16.69
N GLY A 64 -17.27 2.51 -16.71
CA GLY A 64 -18.62 1.97 -16.89
C GLY A 64 -19.06 0.95 -15.82
N GLY A 65 -18.58 1.07 -14.58
CA GLY A 65 -18.90 0.14 -13.48
C GLY A 65 -18.05 -1.13 -13.47
N ALA A 66 -17.04 -1.26 -14.34
CA ALA A 66 -16.07 -2.34 -14.27
C ALA A 66 -15.22 -2.23 -12.99
N THR A 67 -15.13 -3.32 -12.23
CA THR A 67 -14.29 -3.41 -11.04
C THR A 67 -12.83 -3.62 -11.42
N ILE A 68 -11.96 -2.79 -10.88
CA ILE A 68 -10.50 -2.97 -10.93
C ILE A 68 -10.01 -3.80 -9.74
N PRO A 69 -8.85 -4.46 -9.85
CA PRO A 69 -8.16 -5.02 -8.69
C PRO A 69 -7.86 -3.94 -7.64
N ASP A 70 -7.95 -4.31 -6.36
CA ASP A 70 -7.57 -3.45 -5.25
C ASP A 70 -6.04 -3.49 -5.02
N TYR A 71 -5.32 -2.71 -5.83
CA TYR A 71 -3.87 -2.61 -5.74
C TYR A 71 -3.40 -1.94 -4.44
N GLN A 72 -4.20 -1.03 -3.87
CA GLN A 72 -3.87 -0.32 -2.63
C GLN A 72 -3.74 -1.31 -1.47
N THR A 73 -4.77 -2.11 -1.23
CA THR A 73 -4.76 -3.12 -0.16
C THR A 73 -3.72 -4.19 -0.46
N GLY A 74 -3.57 -4.58 -1.73
CA GLY A 74 -2.51 -5.48 -2.18
C GLY A 74 -1.10 -4.99 -1.81
N ALA A 75 -0.83 -3.69 -1.95
CA ALA A 75 0.47 -3.10 -1.62
C ALA A 75 0.74 -3.12 -0.11
N ILE A 76 -0.25 -2.79 0.72
CA ILE A 76 -0.12 -2.77 2.19
C ILE A 76 0.09 -4.19 2.72
N VAL A 77 -0.78 -5.13 2.32
CA VAL A 77 -0.71 -6.53 2.77
C VAL A 77 0.53 -7.23 2.23
N GLY A 78 0.85 -7.02 0.94
CA GLY A 78 2.06 -7.56 0.31
C GLY A 78 3.32 -7.10 1.01
N THR A 79 3.41 -5.82 1.37
CA THR A 79 4.52 -5.26 2.14
C THR A 79 4.60 -5.85 3.54
N ALA A 80 3.46 -6.00 4.23
CA ALA A 80 3.42 -6.59 5.56
C ALA A 80 3.90 -8.05 5.56
N LEU A 81 3.47 -8.85 4.58
CA LEU A 81 3.86 -10.25 4.46
C LEU A 81 5.34 -10.39 4.09
N ALA A 82 5.80 -9.60 3.12
CA ALA A 82 7.19 -9.63 2.68
C ALA A 82 8.15 -9.13 3.78
N ALA A 83 7.76 -8.12 4.58
CA ALA A 83 8.53 -7.71 5.76
C ALA A 83 8.58 -8.82 6.82
N GLY A 84 7.48 -9.55 7.03
CA GLY A 84 7.45 -10.72 7.92
C GLY A 84 8.40 -11.85 7.47
N ALA A 85 8.60 -12.01 6.15
CA ALA A 85 9.54 -12.98 5.59
C ALA A 85 11.00 -12.49 5.58
N ALA A 86 11.23 -11.18 5.48
CA ALA A 86 12.56 -10.58 5.36
C ALA A 86 13.39 -10.61 6.66
N GLY A 87 12.75 -10.66 7.83
CA GLY A 87 13.45 -10.73 9.11
C GLY A 87 13.83 -9.35 9.68
N ALA A 88 14.98 -9.24 10.35
CA ALA A 88 15.40 -8.00 11.01
C ALA A 88 15.67 -6.87 10.01
N PRO A 89 15.28 -5.62 10.31
CA PRO A 89 15.47 -4.49 9.39
C PRO A 89 16.95 -4.28 9.10
N ALA A 90 17.28 -4.00 7.84
CA ALA A 90 18.61 -3.57 7.45
C ALA A 90 18.92 -2.25 8.19
N ALA A 91 19.90 -2.32 9.11
CA ALA A 91 20.33 -1.24 9.99
C ALA A 91 20.83 -0.01 9.22
#